data_AF-A0A7C4JPB2-F1
#
_entry.id   AF-A0A7C4JPB2-F1
#
_cell.length_a   1.000
_cell.length_b   1.000
_cell.length_c   1.000
_cell.angle_alpha   90.00
_cell.angle_beta   90.00
_cell.angle_gamma   90.00
#
_symmetry.space_group_name_H-M   'P 1'
#
loop_
_entity.id
_entity.type
_entity.pdbx_description
1 polymer ?
#
loop_
_entity_poly.entity_id
_entity_poly.type
_entity_poly.pdbx_seq_one_letter_code
_entity_poly.pdbx_strand_id
1 'polypeptide(L)' 'MEKQKISENTPLTEVLKIPGATEVLLRNNFPCIMCPLAFFEIGTMKLGDVIKAYNLDAEKIIKELNQLIEQEEKKQE' A
#
# COMPACT_ATOMS: atom_id res chain seq x y z
N MET A 1 16.02 13.01 -3.51
CA MET A 1 15.45 11.88 -2.78
C MET A 1 14.96 10.88 -3.82
N GLU A 2 15.43 9.64 -3.72
CA GLU A 2 15.14 8.60 -4.71
C GLU A 2 13.66 8.25 -4.65
N LYS A 3 13.00 8.30 -5.81
CA LYS A 3 11.59 7.97 -6.02
C LYS A 3 11.26 6.68 -5.27
N GLN A 4 10.49 6.76 -4.18
CA GLN A 4 10.04 5.58 -3.44
C GLN A 4 8.99 4.85 -4.28
N LYS A 5 9.43 4.15 -5.33
CA LYS A 5 8.55 3.30 -6.12
C LYS A 5 8.11 2.14 -5.26
N ILE A 6 6.80 2.09 -4.98
CA ILE A 6 6.20 0.96 -4.28
C ILE A 6 6.16 -0.23 -5.24
N SER A 7 6.45 -1.41 -4.72
CA SER A 7 6.41 -2.68 -5.46
C SER A 7 5.89 -3.79 -4.55
N GLU A 8 5.70 -4.99 -5.09
CA GLU A 8 5.20 -6.15 -4.33
C GLU A 8 6.12 -6.54 -3.17
N ASN A 9 7.41 -6.20 -3.27
CA ASN A 9 8.40 -6.44 -2.22
C ASN A 9 8.41 -5.37 -1.11
N THR A 10 7.69 -4.26 -1.29
CA THR A 10 7.65 -3.19 -0.31
C THR A 10 6.87 -3.67 0.93
N PRO A 11 7.42 -3.48 2.14
CA PRO A 11 6.72 -3.81 3.37
C PRO A 11 5.45 -2.95 3.50
N LEU A 12 4.34 -3.57 3.90
CA LEU A 12 3.06 -2.88 3.95
C LEU A 12 3.08 -1.72 4.96
N THR A 13 3.91 -1.80 6.00
CA THR A 13 4.16 -0.70 6.94
C THR A 13 4.68 0.56 6.28
N GLU A 14 5.55 0.46 5.27
CA GLU A 14 6.01 1.63 4.51
C GLU A 14 4.90 2.18 3.61
N VAL A 15 4.09 1.30 3.03
CA VAL A 15 2.93 1.70 2.22
C VAL A 15 1.92 2.48 3.08
N LEU A 16 1.63 2.00 4.29
CA LEU A 16 0.68 2.63 5.21
C LEU A 16 1.17 3.96 5.79
N LYS A 17 2.47 4.26 5.72
CA LYS A 17 3.01 5.59 6.07
C LYS A 17 2.63 6.66 5.05
N ILE A 18 2.27 6.28 3.83
CA ILE A 18 1.89 7.21 2.77
C ILE A 18 0.48 7.76 3.04
N PRO A 19 0.31 9.08 3.16
CA PRO A 19 -1.00 9.71 3.27
C PRO A 19 -1.95 9.30 2.13
N GLY A 20 -3.08 8.69 2.49
CA GLY A 20 -4.09 8.25 1.51
C GLY A 20 -3.85 6.86 0.90
N ALA A 21 -2.70 6.22 1.12
CA ALA A 21 -2.51 4.83 0.70
C ALA A 21 -3.50 3.87 1.36
N THR A 22 -3.87 4.13 2.62
CA THR A 22 -4.92 3.38 3.33
C THR A 22 -6.25 3.45 2.57
N GLU A 23 -6.61 4.60 1.98
CA GLU A 23 -7.85 4.75 1.22
C GLU A 23 -7.80 3.96 -0.10
N VAL A 24 -6.66 3.97 -0.81
CA VAL A 24 -6.46 3.17 -2.02
C VAL A 24 -6.58 1.67 -1.71
N LEU A 25 -5.97 1.21 -0.63
CA LEU A 25 -6.09 -0.18 -0.19
C LEU A 25 -7.56 -0.50 0.15
N LEU A 26 -8.27 0.38 0.88
CA LEU A 26 -9.68 0.20 1.21
C LEU A 26 -10.56 0.09 -0.05
N ARG A 27 -10.34 0.97 -1.04
CA ARG A 27 -11.06 1.00 -2.33
C ARG A 27 -10.81 -0.26 -3.16
N ASN A 28 -9.62 -0.85 -3.04
CA ASN A 28 -9.27 -2.10 -3.71
C ASN A 28 -9.70 -3.36 -2.92
N ASN A 29 -10.67 -3.22 -2.00
CA ASN A 29 -11.24 -4.31 -1.20
C ASN A 29 -10.21 -5.06 -0.36
N PHE A 30 -9.14 -4.40 0.08
CA PHE A 30 -8.13 -5.04 0.92
C PHE A 30 -8.74 -5.41 2.28
N PRO A 31 -9.08 -6.69 2.52
CA PRO A 31 -9.61 -7.07 3.81
C PRO A 31 -8.44 -7.06 4.80
N CYS A 32 -8.72 -6.73 6.05
CA CYS A 32 -7.76 -6.78 7.15
C CYS A 32 -6.77 -5.62 7.33
N ILE A 33 -6.71 -4.56 6.50
CA ILE A 33 -5.92 -3.35 6.88
C ILE A 33 -6.46 -2.60 8.10
N MET A 34 -7.74 -2.78 8.43
CA MET A 34 -8.36 -2.22 9.64
C MET A 34 -8.42 -3.20 10.81
N CYS A 35 -7.95 -4.45 10.63
CA CYS A 35 -8.00 -5.44 11.70
C CYS A 35 -6.76 -5.29 12.60
N PRO A 36 -6.90 -5.11 13.92
CA PRO A 36 -5.76 -4.90 14.82
C PRO A 36 -4.76 -6.05 14.84
N LEU A 37 -5.24 -7.28 14.61
CA LEU A 37 -4.41 -8.49 14.48
C LEU A 37 -3.51 -8.44 13.24
N ALA A 38 -4.10 -8.05 12.12
CA ALA A 38 -3.37 -7.88 10.87
C ALA A 38 -2.35 -6.74 10.98
N PHE A 39 -2.62 -5.69 11.77
CA PHE A 39 -1.63 -4.62 12.01
C PHE A 39 -0.34 -5.13 12.68
N PHE A 40 -0.43 -6.20 13.47
CA PHE A 40 0.71 -6.84 14.10
C PHE A 40 1.48 -7.74 13.11
N GLU A 41 0.77 -8.46 12.24
CA GLU A 41 1.37 -9.35 11.22
C GLU A 41 1.97 -8.58 10.03
N ILE A 42 1.34 -7.47 9.61
CA ILE A 42 1.80 -6.64 8.49
C ILE A 42 3.14 -5.96 8.72
N GLY A 43 3.61 -5.89 9.98
CA GLY A 43 5.00 -5.50 10.30
C GLY A 43 6.05 -6.38 9.61
N THR A 44 5.67 -7.61 9.28
CA THR A 44 6.52 -8.60 8.61
C THR A 44 6.06 -8.98 7.20
N MET A 45 4.83 -8.63 6.81
CA MET A 45 4.29 -8.94 5.48
C MET A 45 4.61 -7.85 4.45
N LYS A 46 4.84 -8.29 3.22
CA LYS A 46 4.99 -7.42 2.06
C LYS A 46 3.64 -7.19 1.39
N LEU A 47 3.51 -6.09 0.66
CA LEU A 47 2.30 -5.77 -0.10
C LEU A 47 1.89 -6.92 -1.04
N GLY A 48 2.87 -7.54 -1.72
CA GLY A 48 2.63 -8.65 -2.64
C GLY A 48 2.07 -9.91 -1.98
N ASP A 49 2.50 -10.23 -0.76
CA ASP A 49 2.02 -11.42 -0.04
C ASP A 49 0.53 -11.30 0.26
N VAL A 50 0.10 -10.13 0.72
CA VAL A 50 -1.31 -9.90 1.07
C VAL A 50 -2.18 -9.83 -0.18
N ILE A 51 -1.70 -9.18 -1.23
CA ILE A 51 -2.38 -9.16 -2.53
C ILE A 51 -2.57 -10.57 -3.09
N LYS A 52 -1.53 -11.42 -3.02
CA LYS A 52 -1.63 -12.83 -3.45
C LYS A 52 -2.58 -13.63 -2.55
N ALA A 53 -2.54 -13.42 -1.23
CA ALA A 53 -3.41 -14.10 -0.28
C ALA A 53 -4.89 -13.83 -0.54
N TYR A 54 -5.24 -12.60 -0.90
CA TYR A 54 -6.62 -12.20 -1.19
C TYR A 54 -6.96 -12.19 -2.69
N ASN A 55 -6.05 -12.67 -3.55
CA ASN A 55 -6.22 -12.70 -5.00
C ASN A 55 -6.59 -11.32 -5.59
N LEU A 56 -5.93 -10.28 -5.09
CA LEU A 56 -6.13 -8.90 -5.52
C LEU A 56 -5.22 -8.54 -6.70
N ASP A 57 -5.54 -7.43 -7.34
CA ASP A 57 -4.87 -6.97 -8.55
C ASP A 57 -3.60 -6.16 -8.20
N ALA A 58 -2.46 -6.86 -8.17
CA ALA A 58 -1.18 -6.30 -7.74
C ALA A 58 -0.77 -5.06 -8.53
N GLU A 59 -0.82 -5.17 -9.85
CA GLU A 59 -0.41 -4.10 -10.75
C GLU A 59 -1.27 -2.85 -10.56
N LYS A 60 -2.58 -3.03 -10.43
CA LYS A 60 -3.52 -1.91 -10.22
C LYS A 60 -3.24 -1.19 -8.90
N ILE A 61 -3.09 -1.94 -7.80
CA ILE A 61 -2.82 -1.37 -6.47
C ILE A 61 -1.47 -0.65 -6.46
N ILE A 62 -0.42 -1.29 -6.97
CA ILE A 62 0.92 -0.72 -7.05
C ILE A 62 0.90 0.58 -7.89
N LYS A 63 0.18 0.58 -9.01
CA LYS A 63 0.06 1.76 -9.86
C LYS A 63 -0.64 2.92 -9.15
N GLU A 64 -1.78 2.67 -8.50
CA GLU A 64 -2.51 3.68 -7.72
C GLU A 64 -1.66 4.25 -6.58
N LEU A 65 -0.93 3.39 -5.84
CA LEU A 65 -0.03 3.82 -4.77
C LEU A 65 1.13 4.69 -5.28
N ASN A 66 1.74 4.30 -6.41
CA ASN A 66 2.79 5.11 -7.03
C ASN A 66 2.24 6.44 -7.55
N GLN A 67 1.02 6.46 -8.11
CA GLN A 67 0.37 7.70 -8.51
C GLN A 67 0.09 8.58 -7.31
N LEU A 68 -0.37 8.04 -6.18
CA LEU A 68 -0.57 8.80 -4.95
C LEU A 68 0.69 9.52 -4.51
N ILE A 69 1.83 8.81 -4.42
CA ILE A 69 3.12 9.42 -4.05
C ILE A 69 3.46 10.60 -4.98
N GLU A 70 3.26 10.41 -6.29
CA GLU A 70 3.54 11.44 -7.30
C GLU A 70 2.59 12.65 -7.21
N GLN A 71 1.36 12.45 -6.73
CA GLN A 71 0.39 13.53 -6.48
C GLN A 71 0.61 14.21 -5.13
N GLU A 72 1.06 13.49 -4.12
CA GLU A 72 1.33 14.00 -2.78
C GLU A 72 2.50 14.98 -2.78
N GLU A 73 3.55 14.70 -3.56
CA GLU A 73 4.65 15.64 -3.80
C GLU A 73 4.15 16.98 -4.38
N LYS A 74 3.06 16.97 -5.16
CA LYS A 74 2.51 18.19 -5.78
C LYS A 74 1.54 18.97 -4.89
N LYS A 75 1.08 18.39 -3.78
CA LYS A 75 0.04 19.00 -2.92
C LYS A 75 0.62 19.77 -1.72
N GLN A 76 1.94 19.81 -1.60
CA GLN A 76 2.68 20.51 -0.53
C GLN A 76 3.39 21.80 -1.01
N GLU A 77 3.12 22.26 -2.24
CA GLU A 77 3.58 23.57 -2.76
C GLU A 77 2.52 24.67 -2.56
#